data_AF-A0A194S5A2-F1
#
_entry.id   AF-A0A194S5A2-F1
#
_cell.length_a   1.000
_cell.length_b   1.000
_cell.length_c   1.000
_cell.angle_alpha   90.00
_cell.angle_beta   90.00
_cell.angle_gamma   90.00
#
_symmetry.space_group_name_H-M   'P 1'
#
loop_
_entity.id
_entity.type
_entity.pdbx_description
1 polymer ?
#
loop_
_entity_poly.entity_id
_entity_poly.type
_entity_poly.pdbx_seq_one_letter_code
_entity_poly.pdbx_strand_id
1 'polypeptide(L)'
;MSVVLRSREAAISDQMLFNTEITTEGTPVANQLASGRCWLFATTNVVRIFTARKFRLGDFQLSQSYLFFWDHLSKANWFLEQILDLADEPLDSRTMQYLLANGPAQDGGQWDLAVALVEEYGLVPQTVYPESFNSSNSAALDALLTSKLREMALTLRKAVRAHASTGARKKDVIAEARSIKDRVLLKEIFRILTITCGEPPKPDEPIVWELKDKAGKVRSLKTTPLEFAQVHAGYDCSDTISIINDPRHPYEQVYTVERLGNVVGGRPVRYLNLPAQSLKDIAIKMLQADYPVWFGCDVDKSSDMKNGIMDQKLYDYDDAFGTRLRMDKRHRLLSGDSCMTHAMMFTAVHLDDRGRSVRWRVENSWGPEKCNKGFVVMSDGWFSEYLFQIVAPRRFVNPHLLDVYDHGHVTPLPPWDVLGQSLPLSSPRNRLEGGLGAHASRPSFQDPARREAHFGLAQCTLYSLSLLVLRLQLAGEQPLVQLCVSLPRSTFSSCARESKERPE
;
A
#
# COMPACT_ATOMS: atom_id res chain seq x y z
N MET A 1 -13.66 -11.80 19.58
CA MET A 1 -15.03 -11.48 19.11
C MET A 1 -15.39 -12.17 17.79
N SER A 2 -14.46 -12.42 16.87
CA SER A 2 -14.79 -12.86 15.50
C SER A 2 -15.42 -14.24 15.35
N VAL A 3 -15.31 -15.17 16.31
CA VAL A 3 -15.87 -16.54 16.18
C VAL A 3 -17.31 -16.65 16.70
N VAL A 4 -17.69 -15.84 17.70
CA VAL A 4 -19.00 -15.95 18.39
C VAL A 4 -20.13 -15.27 17.60
N LEU A 5 -19.79 -14.37 16.67
CA LEU A 5 -20.75 -13.50 15.97
C LEU A 5 -21.04 -13.91 14.52
N ARG A 6 -20.50 -15.04 14.05
CA ARG A 6 -20.56 -15.40 12.63
C ARG A 6 -21.93 -15.92 12.23
N SER A 7 -22.52 -15.31 11.21
CA SER A 7 -23.75 -15.81 10.60
C SER A 7 -23.46 -17.10 9.82
N ARG A 8 -24.13 -18.20 10.21
CA ARG A 8 -24.10 -19.45 9.45
C ARG A 8 -24.79 -19.31 8.10
N GLU A 9 -25.79 -18.43 8.00
CA GLU A 9 -26.52 -18.18 6.75
C GLU A 9 -25.59 -17.60 5.69
N ALA A 10 -24.77 -16.60 6.05
CA ALA A 10 -23.76 -16.02 5.15
C ALA A 10 -22.78 -17.09 4.64
N ALA A 11 -22.29 -17.96 5.53
CA ALA A 11 -21.40 -19.06 5.14
C ALA A 11 -22.07 -20.09 4.19
N ILE A 12 -23.39 -20.26 4.26
CA ILE A 12 -24.14 -21.12 3.34
C ILE A 12 -24.36 -20.44 2.00
N SER A 13 -24.70 -19.14 1.97
CA SER A 13 -24.93 -18.40 0.72
C SER A 13 -23.65 -18.13 -0.07
N ASP A 14 -22.55 -17.91 0.63
CA ASP A 14 -21.27 -17.50 0.04
C ASP A 14 -20.43 -18.71 -0.39
N GLN A 15 -20.98 -19.49 -1.32
CA GLN A 15 -20.26 -20.59 -1.93
C GLN A 15 -19.29 -20.09 -3.01
N MET A 16 -18.12 -20.73 -3.10
CA MET A 16 -17.12 -20.52 -4.15
C MET A 16 -17.52 -21.18 -5.48
N LEU A 17 -18.76 -20.94 -5.93
CA LEU A 17 -19.32 -21.43 -7.17
C LEU A 17 -19.84 -20.25 -7.98
N PHE A 18 -19.35 -20.07 -9.21
CA PHE A 18 -19.70 -18.94 -10.06
C PHE A 18 -20.09 -19.44 -11.46
N ASN A 19 -21.00 -18.75 -12.13
CA ASN A 19 -21.48 -19.14 -13.47
C ASN A 19 -20.88 -18.30 -14.60
N THR A 20 -20.17 -17.23 -14.26
CA THR A 20 -19.42 -16.38 -15.19
C THR A 20 -18.02 -16.21 -14.64
N GLU A 21 -17.02 -16.84 -15.27
CA GLU A 21 -15.63 -16.82 -14.82
C GLU A 21 -14.69 -16.51 -15.99
N ILE A 22 -13.55 -15.88 -15.69
CA ILE A 22 -12.49 -15.72 -16.69
C ILE A 22 -11.88 -17.10 -17.05
N THR A 23 -11.43 -17.25 -18.28
CA THR A 23 -10.91 -18.50 -18.84
C THR A 23 -9.52 -18.89 -18.33
N THR A 24 -8.79 -17.94 -17.77
CA THR A 24 -7.41 -18.12 -17.29
C THR A 24 -7.30 -17.50 -15.91
N GLU A 25 -7.04 -18.32 -14.90
CA GLU A 25 -6.70 -17.86 -13.56
C GLU A 25 -5.19 -17.59 -13.42
N GLY A 26 -4.83 -16.70 -12.50
CA GLY A 26 -3.43 -16.40 -12.22
C GLY A 26 -2.82 -17.43 -11.27
N THR A 27 -1.81 -18.17 -11.74
CA THR A 27 -1.04 -19.09 -10.88
C THR A 27 0.43 -18.71 -10.83
N PRO A 28 1.10 -18.88 -9.67
CA PRO A 28 0.51 -19.10 -8.35
C PRO A 28 -0.28 -17.87 -7.85
N VAL A 29 -1.06 -18.01 -6.78
CA VAL A 29 -1.59 -16.85 -6.06
C VAL A 29 -0.42 -16.08 -5.44
N ALA A 30 -0.32 -14.80 -5.80
CA ALA A 30 0.77 -13.94 -5.37
C ALA A 30 0.67 -13.58 -3.87
N ASN A 31 1.81 -13.24 -3.24
CA ASN A 31 1.87 -12.90 -1.82
C ASN A 31 2.70 -11.65 -1.57
N GLN A 32 2.06 -10.56 -1.14
CA GLN A 32 2.74 -9.29 -0.82
C GLN A 32 3.49 -9.34 0.52
N LEU A 33 3.25 -10.36 1.35
CA LEU A 33 3.84 -10.52 2.68
C LEU A 33 3.63 -9.27 3.56
N ALA A 34 4.65 -8.84 4.31
CA ALA A 34 4.55 -7.72 5.24
C ALA A 34 4.84 -6.37 4.55
N SER A 35 4.08 -6.08 3.50
CA SER A 35 4.16 -4.82 2.74
C SER A 35 2.77 -4.35 2.28
N GLY A 36 2.60 -3.05 2.06
CA GLY A 36 1.36 -2.39 1.59
C GLY A 36 1.25 -2.33 0.07
N ARG A 37 1.76 -3.34 -0.64
CA ARG A 37 1.87 -3.35 -2.11
C ARG A 37 0.65 -3.91 -2.85
N CYS A 38 -0.48 -4.07 -2.16
CA CYS A 38 -1.69 -4.70 -2.70
C CYS A 38 -2.12 -4.15 -4.07
N TRP A 39 -2.03 -2.83 -4.25
CA TRP A 39 -2.31 -2.16 -5.53
C TRP A 39 -1.39 -2.61 -6.67
N LEU A 40 -0.07 -2.73 -6.44
CA LEU A 40 0.89 -3.25 -7.43
C LEU A 40 0.62 -4.73 -7.73
N PHE A 41 0.30 -5.52 -6.70
CA PHE A 41 -0.05 -6.94 -6.86
C PHE A 41 -1.34 -7.10 -7.67
N ALA A 42 -2.40 -6.37 -7.34
CA ALA A 42 -3.64 -6.40 -8.09
C ALA A 42 -3.44 -5.92 -9.55
N THR A 43 -2.65 -4.87 -9.78
CA THR A 43 -2.33 -4.40 -11.13
C THR A 43 -1.58 -5.46 -11.93
N THR A 44 -0.50 -6.00 -11.37
CA THR A 44 0.27 -7.06 -12.03
C THR A 44 -0.52 -8.36 -12.16
N ASN A 45 -1.47 -8.64 -11.27
CA ASN A 45 -2.39 -9.78 -11.38
C ASN A 45 -3.38 -9.60 -12.54
N VAL A 46 -3.87 -8.39 -12.82
CA VAL A 46 -4.66 -8.14 -14.04
C VAL A 46 -3.81 -8.37 -15.28
N VAL A 47 -2.64 -7.74 -15.35
CA VAL A 47 -1.77 -7.79 -16.53
C VAL A 47 -1.27 -9.21 -16.81
N ARG A 48 -0.88 -9.96 -15.78
CA ARG A 48 -0.31 -11.31 -15.94
C ARG A 48 -1.29 -12.29 -16.59
N ILE A 49 -2.61 -12.10 -16.45
CA ILE A 49 -3.60 -12.95 -17.12
C ILE A 49 -3.41 -12.85 -18.65
N PHE A 50 -3.22 -11.66 -19.17
CA PHE A 50 -3.03 -11.43 -20.61
C PHE A 50 -1.66 -11.94 -21.09
N THR A 51 -0.59 -11.72 -20.30
CA THR A 51 0.72 -12.31 -20.59
C THR A 51 0.66 -13.84 -20.62
N ALA A 52 0.02 -14.45 -19.63
CA ALA A 52 -0.12 -15.90 -19.51
C ALA A 52 -0.90 -16.49 -20.69
N ARG A 53 -1.97 -15.82 -21.14
CA ARG A 53 -2.70 -16.21 -22.35
C ARG A 53 -1.82 -16.13 -23.59
N LYS A 54 -1.14 -15.00 -23.79
CA LYS A 54 -0.30 -14.73 -24.97
C LYS A 54 0.82 -15.76 -25.13
N PHE A 55 1.51 -16.07 -24.04
CA PHE A 55 2.66 -17.00 -24.05
C PHE A 55 2.30 -18.43 -23.64
N ARG A 56 1.01 -18.71 -23.38
CA ARG A 56 0.49 -20.01 -22.90
C ARG A 56 1.24 -20.50 -21.66
N LEU A 57 1.37 -19.63 -20.67
CA LEU A 57 2.12 -19.89 -19.43
C LEU A 57 1.26 -20.62 -18.40
N GLY A 58 1.87 -21.52 -17.65
CA GLY A 58 1.33 -22.00 -16.37
C GLY A 58 1.63 -20.98 -15.28
N ASP A 59 2.53 -21.34 -14.38
CA ASP A 59 2.97 -20.45 -13.30
C ASP A 59 3.75 -19.25 -13.84
N PHE A 60 3.22 -18.05 -13.60
CA PHE A 60 3.81 -16.80 -14.04
C PHE A 60 3.40 -15.62 -13.16
N GLN A 61 4.38 -14.76 -12.88
CA GLN A 61 4.21 -13.50 -12.20
C GLN A 61 5.08 -12.42 -12.85
N LEU A 62 4.57 -11.20 -12.83
CA LEU A 62 5.36 -10.00 -13.08
C LEU A 62 6.05 -9.59 -11.77
N SER A 63 7.18 -8.89 -11.87
CA SER A 63 7.91 -8.42 -10.71
C SER A 63 7.18 -7.25 -10.04
N GLN A 64 6.60 -7.49 -8.88
CA GLN A 64 6.05 -6.43 -8.04
C GLN A 64 7.15 -5.64 -7.33
N SER A 65 8.28 -6.28 -7.01
CA SER A 65 9.47 -5.62 -6.46
C SER A 65 10.07 -4.59 -7.42
N TYR A 66 9.99 -4.83 -8.74
CA TYR A 66 10.46 -3.87 -9.75
C TYR A 66 9.69 -2.56 -9.70
N LEU A 67 8.35 -2.65 -9.72
CA LEU A 67 7.48 -1.47 -9.59
C LEU A 67 7.62 -0.83 -8.20
N PHE A 68 7.78 -1.62 -7.14
CA PHE A 68 7.99 -1.12 -5.78
C PHE A 68 9.25 -0.26 -5.65
N PHE A 69 10.36 -0.69 -6.26
CA PHE A 69 11.61 0.07 -6.27
C PHE A 69 11.39 1.44 -6.90
N TRP A 70 10.84 1.45 -8.12
CA TRP A 70 10.62 2.69 -8.86
C TRP A 70 9.61 3.58 -8.16
N ASP A 71 8.54 3.02 -7.62
CA ASP A 71 7.54 3.77 -6.84
C ASP A 71 8.15 4.49 -5.65
N HIS A 72 9.01 3.83 -4.86
CA HIS A 72 9.68 4.47 -3.73
C HIS A 72 10.60 5.61 -4.16
N LEU A 73 11.36 5.43 -5.24
CA LEU A 73 12.24 6.46 -5.77
C LEU A 73 11.43 7.65 -6.33
N SER A 74 10.38 7.36 -7.09
CA SER A 74 9.50 8.37 -7.67
C SER A 74 8.75 9.13 -6.58
N LYS A 75 8.17 8.45 -5.59
CA LYS A 75 7.50 9.09 -4.44
C LYS A 75 8.45 9.98 -3.63
N ALA A 76 9.68 9.55 -3.39
CA ALA A 76 10.70 10.39 -2.76
C ALA A 76 10.94 11.68 -3.56
N ASN A 77 11.06 11.57 -4.89
CA ASN A 77 11.17 12.72 -5.77
C ASN A 77 9.93 13.63 -5.73
N TRP A 78 8.74 13.03 -5.87
CA TRP A 78 7.45 13.73 -5.81
C TRP A 78 7.30 14.51 -4.51
N PHE A 79 7.52 13.86 -3.37
CA PHE A 79 7.46 14.48 -2.05
C PHE A 79 8.39 15.69 -1.96
N LEU A 80 9.65 15.58 -2.40
CA LEU A 80 10.59 16.70 -2.36
C LEU A 80 10.19 17.84 -3.32
N GLU A 81 9.56 17.55 -4.47
CA GLU A 81 8.94 18.59 -5.30
C GLU A 81 7.76 19.27 -4.60
N GLN A 82 6.90 18.53 -3.88
CA GLN A 82 5.83 19.12 -3.08
C GLN A 82 6.39 20.05 -1.99
N ILE A 83 7.53 19.69 -1.39
CA ILE A 83 8.20 20.52 -0.39
C ILE A 83 8.74 21.82 -0.99
N LEU A 84 9.28 21.77 -2.21
CA LEU A 84 9.73 22.97 -2.92
C LEU A 84 8.57 23.88 -3.32
N ASP A 85 7.46 23.30 -3.78
CA ASP A 85 6.22 24.02 -4.12
C ASP A 85 5.64 24.74 -2.89
N LEU A 86 5.63 24.06 -1.74
CA LEU A 86 5.09 24.57 -0.47
C LEU A 86 6.15 25.19 0.45
N ALA A 87 7.30 25.60 -0.10
CA ALA A 87 8.43 26.06 0.72
C ALA A 87 8.09 27.27 1.63
N ASP A 88 7.13 28.11 1.21
CA ASP A 88 6.68 29.29 1.95
C ASP A 88 5.56 28.99 2.96
N GLU A 89 4.87 27.86 2.82
CA GLU A 89 3.83 27.52 3.80
C GLU A 89 4.45 27.31 5.19
N PRO A 90 3.75 27.70 6.28
CA PRO A 90 4.15 27.36 7.63
C PRO A 90 4.41 25.86 7.79
N LEU A 91 5.44 25.49 8.57
CA LEU A 91 5.79 24.08 8.74
C LEU A 91 4.64 23.29 9.41
N ASP A 92 3.90 23.96 10.28
CA ASP A 92 2.73 23.49 11.04
C ASP A 92 1.41 23.67 10.29
N SER A 93 1.42 24.09 9.01
CA SER A 93 0.20 24.11 8.19
C SER A 93 -0.38 22.69 8.05
N ARG A 94 -1.70 22.58 7.91
CA ARG A 94 -2.38 21.28 7.75
C ARG A 94 -1.83 20.51 6.55
N THR A 95 -1.63 21.16 5.41
CA THR A 95 -1.11 20.55 4.19
C THR A 95 0.33 20.06 4.39
N MET A 96 1.20 20.91 4.96
CA MET A 96 2.59 20.55 5.21
C MET A 96 2.70 19.39 6.19
N GLN A 97 1.98 19.43 7.31
CA GLN A 97 1.96 18.34 8.30
C GLN A 97 1.41 17.04 7.69
N TYR A 98 0.36 17.13 6.87
CA TYR A 98 -0.18 15.95 6.18
C TYR A 98 0.86 15.32 5.23
N LEU A 99 1.55 16.13 4.42
CA LEU A 99 2.59 15.65 3.51
C LEU A 99 3.79 15.09 4.26
N LEU A 100 4.23 15.71 5.36
CA LEU A 100 5.31 15.20 6.20
C LEU A 100 4.93 13.87 6.90
N ALA A 101 3.66 13.70 7.24
CA ALA A 101 3.15 12.49 7.89
C ALA A 101 3.00 11.32 6.92
N ASN A 102 2.45 11.55 5.72
CA ASN A 102 2.01 10.49 4.81
C ASN A 102 2.75 10.43 3.47
N GLY A 103 3.33 11.55 3.02
CA GLY A 103 3.98 11.65 1.72
C GLY A 103 5.35 10.95 1.53
N PRO A 104 6.22 10.76 2.55
CA PRO A 104 7.61 10.42 2.28
C PRO A 104 7.87 9.07 1.60
N ALA A 105 7.44 7.95 2.17
CA ALA A 105 7.86 6.62 1.74
C ALA A 105 6.86 5.53 2.12
N GLN A 106 5.56 5.76 1.87
CA GLN A 106 4.54 4.75 2.10
C GLN A 106 4.38 3.82 0.89
N ASP A 107 4.11 2.54 1.14
CA ASP A 107 3.90 1.53 0.10
C ASP A 107 2.67 1.77 -0.77
N GLY A 108 1.57 2.21 -0.17
CA GLY A 108 0.24 2.22 -0.80
C GLY A 108 0.16 3.16 -2.00
N GLY A 109 -0.76 2.87 -2.92
CA GLY A 109 -0.94 3.66 -4.13
C GLY A 109 -2.32 3.46 -4.76
N GLN A 110 -2.45 3.89 -6.01
CA GLN A 110 -3.68 3.93 -6.78
C GLN A 110 -3.42 3.43 -8.20
N TRP A 111 -4.47 3.10 -8.95
CA TRP A 111 -4.31 2.59 -10.31
C TRP A 111 -3.52 3.54 -11.22
N ASP A 112 -3.88 4.83 -11.30
CA ASP A 112 -3.17 5.78 -12.16
C ASP A 112 -1.69 5.95 -11.78
N LEU A 113 -1.35 5.78 -10.49
CA LEU A 113 0.05 5.75 -10.03
C LEU A 113 0.79 4.51 -10.56
N ALA A 114 0.10 3.40 -10.73
CA ALA A 114 0.68 2.17 -11.27
C ALA A 114 0.88 2.31 -12.78
N VAL A 115 -0.09 2.92 -13.47
CA VAL A 115 0.04 3.25 -14.89
C VAL A 115 1.23 4.17 -15.12
N ALA A 116 1.40 5.22 -14.32
CA ALA A 116 2.55 6.12 -14.44
C ALA A 116 3.90 5.37 -14.30
N LEU A 117 3.98 4.37 -13.43
CA LEU A 117 5.19 3.54 -13.29
C LEU A 117 5.39 2.62 -14.50
N VAL A 118 4.32 2.01 -15.02
CA VAL A 118 4.39 1.14 -16.19
C VAL A 118 4.76 1.92 -17.45
N GLU A 119 4.27 3.14 -17.61
CA GLU A 119 4.59 4.02 -18.73
C GLU A 119 6.05 4.51 -18.67
N GLU A 120 6.55 4.87 -17.48
CA GLU A 120 7.91 5.42 -17.30
C GLU A 120 8.99 4.33 -17.24
N TYR A 121 8.71 3.22 -16.55
CA TYR A 121 9.71 2.19 -16.25
C TYR A 121 9.42 0.83 -16.89
N GLY A 122 8.20 0.58 -17.35
CA GLY A 122 7.83 -0.68 -17.96
C GLY A 122 7.54 -1.79 -16.95
N LEU A 123 7.65 -3.04 -17.42
CA LEU A 123 7.34 -4.24 -16.65
C LEU A 123 8.39 -5.31 -16.92
N VAL A 124 8.69 -6.11 -15.90
CA VAL A 124 9.56 -7.28 -16.05
C VAL A 124 8.94 -8.51 -15.41
N PRO A 125 9.21 -9.72 -15.93
CA PRO A 125 8.91 -10.98 -15.25
C PRO A 125 9.56 -11.06 -13.87
N GLN A 126 8.92 -11.74 -12.91
CA GLN A 126 9.46 -11.89 -11.55
C GLN A 126 10.81 -12.64 -11.51
N THR A 127 11.08 -13.50 -12.49
CA THR A 127 12.37 -14.19 -12.61
C THR A 127 13.52 -13.26 -13.04
N VAL A 128 13.22 -12.10 -13.61
CA VAL A 128 14.23 -11.09 -14.01
C VAL A 128 14.60 -10.19 -12.84
N TYR A 129 13.62 -9.84 -12.00
CA TYR A 129 13.84 -9.06 -10.78
C TYR A 129 13.00 -9.65 -9.63
N PRO A 130 13.58 -10.55 -8.81
CA PRO A 130 12.84 -11.24 -7.76
C PRO A 130 12.57 -10.34 -6.55
N GLU A 131 11.86 -10.89 -5.56
CA GLU A 131 11.67 -10.24 -4.26
C GLU A 131 12.98 -10.20 -3.46
N SER A 132 13.18 -9.13 -2.70
CA SER A 132 14.17 -9.04 -1.63
C SER A 132 13.50 -9.22 -0.27
N PHE A 133 14.30 -9.30 0.80
CA PHE A 133 13.75 -9.25 2.15
C PHE A 133 12.94 -7.98 2.39
N ASN A 134 13.45 -6.83 1.98
CA ASN A 134 12.81 -5.54 2.23
C ASN A 134 11.60 -5.27 1.34
N SER A 135 11.55 -5.80 0.11
CA SER A 135 10.31 -5.70 -0.69
C SER A 135 9.17 -6.50 -0.05
N SER A 136 9.49 -7.60 0.62
CA SER A 136 8.54 -8.45 1.34
C SER A 136 8.31 -8.06 2.82
N ASN A 137 9.09 -7.11 3.35
CA ASN A 137 9.04 -6.62 4.73
C ASN A 137 9.52 -5.14 4.79
N SER A 138 8.67 -4.23 4.32
CA SER A 138 9.03 -2.84 3.98
C SER A 138 9.16 -1.90 5.19
N ALA A 139 8.50 -2.20 6.31
CA ALA A 139 8.35 -1.26 7.43
C ALA A 139 9.66 -0.61 7.93
N ALA A 140 10.78 -1.36 7.96
CA ALA A 140 12.07 -0.81 8.37
C ALA A 140 12.70 0.11 7.31
N LEU A 141 12.54 -0.23 6.03
CA LEU A 141 12.95 0.60 4.90
C LEU A 141 12.15 1.91 4.89
N ASP A 142 10.82 1.81 5.00
CA ASP A 142 9.91 2.96 4.99
C ASP A 142 10.21 3.92 6.14
N ALA A 143 10.49 3.40 7.34
CA ALA A 143 10.84 4.21 8.50
C ALA A 143 12.17 4.98 8.29
N LEU A 144 13.16 4.33 7.70
CA LEU A 144 14.44 4.95 7.36
C LEU A 144 14.27 6.05 6.29
N LEU A 145 13.62 5.72 5.18
CA LEU A 145 13.35 6.66 4.09
C LEU A 145 12.51 7.84 4.57
N THR A 146 11.47 7.59 5.36
CA THR A 146 10.63 8.64 5.95
C THR A 146 11.44 9.61 6.80
N SER A 147 12.30 9.09 7.67
CA SER A 147 13.16 9.94 8.52
C SER A 147 14.12 10.76 7.67
N LYS A 148 14.75 10.13 6.68
CA LYS A 148 15.70 10.80 5.79
C LYS A 148 15.05 11.86 4.91
N LEU A 149 13.87 11.58 4.34
CA LEU A 149 13.13 12.51 3.51
C LEU A 149 12.62 13.72 4.31
N ARG A 150 12.24 13.53 5.58
CA ARG A 150 11.93 14.66 6.47
C ARG A 150 13.13 15.55 6.73
N GLU A 151 14.32 14.99 6.94
CA GLU A 151 15.59 15.74 7.04
C GLU A 151 15.87 16.54 5.76
N MET A 152 15.73 15.89 4.59
CA MET A 152 15.88 16.51 3.28
C MET A 152 14.87 17.64 3.07
N ALA A 153 13.61 17.44 3.47
CA ALA A 153 12.56 18.44 3.37
C ALA A 153 12.88 19.71 4.18
N LEU A 154 13.33 19.55 5.42
CA LEU A 154 13.75 20.67 6.27
C LEU A 154 14.95 21.41 5.66
N THR A 155 15.90 20.68 5.07
CA THR A 155 17.06 21.25 4.39
C THR A 155 16.65 22.10 3.18
N LEU A 156 15.80 21.55 2.30
CA LEU A 156 15.30 22.27 1.12
C LEU A 156 14.49 23.50 1.52
N ARG A 157 13.60 23.40 2.51
CA ARG A 157 12.82 24.54 3.01
C ARG A 157 13.70 25.64 3.57
N LYS A 158 14.72 25.28 4.36
CA LYS A 158 15.68 26.24 4.90
C LYS A 158 16.43 26.96 3.78
N ALA A 159 16.90 26.22 2.78
CA ALA A 159 17.61 26.78 1.62
C ALA A 159 16.71 27.75 0.83
N VAL A 160 15.47 27.35 0.53
CA VAL A 160 14.52 28.21 -0.16
C VAL A 160 14.23 29.45 0.68
N ARG A 161 13.84 29.33 1.95
CA ARG A 161 13.44 30.49 2.77
C ARG A 161 14.58 31.47 3.07
N ALA A 162 15.84 31.04 3.01
CA ALA A 162 16.99 31.94 3.13
C ALA A 162 17.08 32.99 1.99
N HIS A 163 16.37 32.80 0.87
CA HIS A 163 16.31 33.79 -0.23
C HIS A 163 15.79 35.16 0.23
N ALA A 164 14.87 35.17 1.21
CA ALA A 164 14.28 36.39 1.75
C ALA A 164 15.32 37.31 2.40
N SER A 165 16.43 36.74 2.88
CA SER A 165 17.55 37.50 3.49
C SER A 165 18.67 37.87 2.52
N THR A 166 18.73 37.27 1.32
CA THR A 166 19.86 37.45 0.37
C THR A 166 19.51 38.34 -0.82
N GLY A 167 18.24 38.72 -1.00
CA GLY A 167 17.78 39.48 -2.18
C GLY A 167 17.76 38.67 -3.48
N ALA A 168 18.05 37.37 -3.43
CA ALA A 168 18.01 36.48 -4.57
C ALA A 168 16.56 36.27 -5.05
N ARG A 169 16.36 36.15 -6.37
CA ARG A 169 15.03 35.85 -6.91
C ARG A 169 14.61 34.45 -6.47
N LYS A 170 13.42 34.34 -5.86
CA LYS A 170 12.86 33.07 -5.37
C LYS A 170 12.93 31.93 -6.40
N LYS A 171 12.63 32.24 -7.67
CA LYS A 171 12.69 31.28 -8.78
C LYS A 171 14.07 30.65 -8.95
N ASP A 172 15.13 31.46 -8.84
CA ASP A 172 16.51 30.99 -9.01
C ASP A 172 16.93 30.11 -7.81
N VAL A 173 16.50 30.47 -6.60
CA VAL A 173 16.77 29.66 -5.40
C VAL A 173 16.02 28.33 -5.43
N ILE A 174 14.78 28.30 -5.90
CA ILE A 174 14.04 27.05 -6.10
C ILE A 174 14.72 26.18 -7.16
N ALA A 175 15.20 26.77 -8.26
CA ALA A 175 15.91 26.03 -9.30
C ALA A 175 17.21 25.41 -8.75
N GLU A 176 17.96 26.13 -7.93
CA GLU A 176 19.16 25.61 -7.28
C GLU A 176 18.84 24.51 -6.26
N ALA A 177 17.80 24.71 -5.43
CA ALA A 177 17.35 23.69 -4.48
C ALA A 177 16.89 22.40 -5.19
N ARG A 178 16.21 22.53 -6.34
CA ARG A 178 15.85 21.41 -7.21
C ARG A 178 17.09 20.70 -7.77
N SER A 179 18.09 21.46 -8.24
CA SER A 179 19.37 20.91 -8.70
C SER A 179 20.09 20.09 -7.60
N ILE A 180 20.10 20.59 -6.36
CA ILE A 180 20.67 19.87 -5.20
C ILE A 180 19.88 18.59 -4.93
N LYS A 181 18.54 18.66 -4.93
CA LYS A 181 17.68 17.48 -4.80
C LYS A 181 18.06 16.40 -5.82
N ASP A 182 18.15 16.76 -7.11
CA ASP A 182 18.38 15.81 -8.19
C ASP A 182 19.81 15.23 -8.15
N ARG A 183 20.83 16.07 -7.92
CA ARG A 183 22.24 15.65 -8.01
C ARG A 183 22.77 14.98 -6.76
N VAL A 184 22.16 15.19 -5.60
CA VAL A 184 22.68 14.76 -4.30
C VAL A 184 21.64 13.94 -3.54
N LEU A 185 20.46 14.51 -3.26
CA LEU A 185 19.51 13.90 -2.35
C LEU A 185 18.92 12.61 -2.93
N LEU A 186 18.48 12.63 -4.19
CA LEU A 186 17.93 11.44 -4.84
C LEU A 186 18.95 10.32 -5.03
N LYS A 187 20.25 10.64 -5.15
CA LYS A 187 21.30 9.61 -5.19
C LYS A 187 21.42 8.85 -3.87
N GLU A 188 21.23 9.54 -2.74
CA GLU A 188 21.24 8.90 -1.43
C GLU A 188 20.04 7.95 -1.27
N ILE A 189 18.85 8.38 -1.71
CA ILE A 189 17.65 7.53 -1.74
C ILE A 189 17.84 6.32 -2.65
N PHE A 190 18.33 6.53 -3.88
CA PHE A 190 18.63 5.46 -4.82
C PHE A 190 19.59 4.43 -4.20
N ARG A 191 20.66 4.88 -3.53
CA ARG A 191 21.61 4.00 -2.84
C ARG A 191 20.94 3.16 -1.74
N ILE A 192 20.04 3.74 -0.95
CA ILE A 192 19.31 2.99 0.09
C ILE A 192 18.44 1.91 -0.55
N LEU A 193 17.73 2.25 -1.62
CA LEU A 193 16.88 1.31 -2.35
C LEU A 193 17.68 0.19 -3.02
N THR A 194 18.81 0.49 -3.66
CA THR A 194 19.64 -0.56 -4.29
C THR A 194 20.27 -1.49 -3.28
N ILE A 195 20.67 -1.00 -2.10
CA ILE A 195 21.19 -1.86 -1.02
C ILE A 195 20.11 -2.81 -0.49
N THR A 196 18.85 -2.37 -0.42
CA THR A 196 17.77 -3.13 0.22
C THR A 196 16.97 -4.00 -0.75
N CYS A 197 16.88 -3.59 -2.02
CA CYS A 197 16.05 -4.24 -3.04
C CYS A 197 16.87 -4.81 -4.20
N GLY A 198 18.14 -4.45 -4.34
CA GLY A 198 18.95 -4.74 -5.53
C GLY A 198 18.74 -3.69 -6.63
N GLU A 199 19.69 -3.59 -7.56
CA GLU A 199 19.59 -2.67 -8.69
C GLU A 199 18.64 -3.24 -9.77
N PRO A 200 17.55 -2.54 -10.12
CA PRO A 200 16.64 -3.00 -11.16
C PRO A 200 17.26 -2.81 -12.56
N PRO A 201 16.88 -3.63 -13.56
CA PRO A 201 17.25 -3.36 -14.95
C PRO A 201 16.66 -2.01 -15.39
N LYS A 202 17.44 -1.23 -16.14
CA LYS A 202 16.95 0.06 -16.62
C LYS A 202 15.82 -0.11 -17.66
N PRO A 203 14.90 0.86 -17.77
CA PRO A 203 13.70 0.75 -18.61
C PRO A 203 13.99 0.44 -20.09
N ASP A 204 15.13 0.93 -20.59
CA ASP A 204 15.61 0.81 -21.96
C ASP A 204 16.75 -0.21 -22.14
N GLU A 205 17.22 -0.84 -21.06
CA GLU A 205 18.27 -1.84 -21.14
C GLU A 205 17.73 -3.23 -21.50
N PRO A 206 18.44 -3.98 -22.37
CA PRO A 206 17.99 -5.29 -22.79
C PRO A 206 18.10 -6.32 -21.66
N ILE A 207 16.98 -6.97 -21.38
CA ILE A 207 16.84 -8.14 -20.52
C ILE A 207 16.63 -9.39 -21.37
N VAL A 208 16.95 -10.56 -20.80
CA VAL A 208 16.60 -11.86 -21.38
C VAL A 208 15.66 -12.56 -20.41
N TRP A 209 14.45 -12.86 -20.88
CA TRP A 209 13.47 -13.63 -20.14
C TRP A 209 13.38 -15.05 -20.71
N GLU A 210 13.73 -16.03 -19.89
CA GLU A 210 13.50 -17.44 -20.20
C GLU A 210 12.14 -17.87 -19.68
N LEU A 211 11.34 -18.48 -20.55
CA LEU A 211 10.00 -18.94 -20.24
C LEU A 211 9.79 -20.39 -20.70
N LYS A 212 8.92 -21.09 -19.99
CA LYS A 212 8.44 -22.43 -20.33
C LYS A 212 6.92 -22.37 -20.52
N ASP A 213 6.45 -22.71 -21.71
CA ASP A 213 5.01 -22.78 -21.97
C ASP A 213 4.38 -24.06 -21.37
N LYS A 214 3.04 -24.13 -21.33
CA LYS A 214 2.29 -25.29 -20.82
C LYS A 214 2.58 -26.60 -21.57
N ALA A 215 3.10 -26.53 -22.80
CA ALA A 215 3.53 -27.72 -23.56
C ALA A 215 4.96 -28.17 -23.19
N GLY A 216 5.62 -27.46 -22.28
CA GLY A 216 6.95 -27.75 -21.80
C GLY A 216 8.07 -27.18 -22.68
N LYS A 217 7.75 -26.39 -23.71
CA LYS A 217 8.75 -25.80 -24.60
C LYS A 217 9.37 -24.57 -23.96
N VAL A 218 10.69 -24.59 -23.84
CA VAL A 218 11.50 -23.47 -23.33
C VAL A 218 11.84 -22.52 -24.47
N ARG A 219 11.74 -21.21 -24.20
CA ARG A 219 12.09 -20.14 -25.13
C ARG A 219 12.76 -19.00 -24.36
N SER A 220 13.61 -18.26 -25.05
CA SER A 220 14.20 -17.01 -24.52
C SER A 220 13.67 -15.83 -25.33
N LEU A 221 13.24 -14.80 -24.63
CA LEU A 221 12.80 -13.53 -25.20
C LEU A 221 13.79 -12.44 -24.78
N LYS A 222 14.43 -11.79 -25.76
CA LYS A 222 15.22 -10.59 -25.51
C LYS A 222 14.32 -9.38 -25.74
N THR A 223 14.25 -8.48 -24.77
CA THR A 223 13.40 -7.29 -24.79
C THR A 223 13.94 -6.26 -23.80
N THR A 224 13.29 -5.10 -23.63
CA THR A 224 13.53 -4.16 -22.52
C THR A 224 12.31 -4.12 -21.59
N PRO A 225 12.41 -3.60 -20.35
CA PRO A 225 11.22 -3.42 -19.51
C PRO A 225 10.10 -2.61 -20.18
N LEU A 226 10.42 -1.54 -20.91
CA LEU A 226 9.44 -0.72 -21.63
C LEU A 226 8.80 -1.49 -22.79
N GLU A 227 9.61 -2.15 -23.61
CA GLU A 227 9.10 -2.96 -24.72
C GLU A 227 8.26 -4.14 -24.21
N PHE A 228 8.64 -4.74 -23.08
CA PHE A 228 7.87 -5.80 -22.45
C PHE A 228 6.47 -5.31 -22.07
N ALA A 229 6.35 -4.14 -21.43
CA ALA A 229 5.05 -3.56 -21.10
C ALA A 229 4.20 -3.27 -22.34
N GLN A 230 4.78 -2.64 -23.37
CA GLN A 230 4.05 -2.20 -24.56
C GLN A 230 3.67 -3.35 -25.50
N VAL A 231 4.57 -4.32 -25.67
CA VAL A 231 4.44 -5.36 -26.71
C VAL A 231 4.09 -6.70 -26.11
N HIS A 232 4.66 -7.08 -24.96
CA HIS A 232 4.59 -8.46 -24.47
C HIS A 232 3.57 -8.70 -23.36
N ALA A 233 3.24 -7.69 -22.55
CA ALA A 233 2.29 -7.82 -21.44
C ALA A 233 0.85 -8.12 -21.89
N GLY A 234 0.46 -7.68 -23.10
CA GLY A 234 -0.84 -8.01 -23.70
C GLY A 234 -2.04 -7.29 -23.07
N TYR A 235 -1.80 -6.35 -22.16
CA TYR A 235 -2.82 -5.48 -21.57
C TYR A 235 -2.30 -4.05 -21.52
N ASP A 236 -2.99 -3.15 -22.21
CA ASP A 236 -2.64 -1.73 -22.22
C ASP A 236 -3.22 -1.04 -20.99
N CYS A 237 -2.35 -0.73 -20.03
CA CYS A 237 -2.75 -0.04 -18.81
C CYS A 237 -3.10 1.44 -19.07
N SER A 238 -2.58 2.04 -20.15
CA SER A 238 -2.83 3.45 -20.49
C SER A 238 -4.27 3.66 -20.99
N ASP A 239 -4.85 2.69 -21.70
CA ASP A 239 -6.22 2.70 -22.22
C ASP A 239 -7.28 2.28 -21.17
N THR A 240 -7.08 2.70 -19.93
CA THR A 240 -8.00 2.39 -18.81
C THR A 240 -8.42 3.66 -18.07
N ILE A 241 -9.53 3.60 -17.35
CA ILE A 241 -9.97 4.68 -16.47
C ILE A 241 -10.39 4.15 -15.09
N SER A 242 -10.16 4.96 -14.07
CA SER A 242 -10.62 4.67 -12.70
C SER A 242 -12.05 5.17 -12.53
N ILE A 243 -12.94 4.28 -12.09
CA ILE A 243 -14.34 4.56 -11.83
C ILE A 243 -14.61 4.34 -10.35
N ILE A 244 -15.15 5.33 -9.67
CA ILE A 244 -15.43 5.28 -8.24
C ILE A 244 -16.93 5.32 -7.95
N ASN A 245 -17.30 4.84 -6.76
CA ASN A 245 -18.58 5.14 -6.14
C ASN A 245 -18.36 5.88 -4.83
N ASP A 246 -18.50 7.21 -4.90
CA ASP A 246 -18.45 8.12 -3.77
C ASP A 246 -19.77 8.88 -3.63
N PRO A 247 -20.69 8.44 -2.73
CA PRO A 247 -21.97 9.09 -2.53
C PRO A 247 -21.88 10.44 -1.78
N ARG A 248 -20.67 10.92 -1.43
CA ARG A 248 -20.47 12.28 -0.91
C ARG A 248 -20.65 13.34 -2.01
N HIS A 249 -20.32 12.98 -3.23
CA HIS A 249 -20.24 13.89 -4.37
C HIS A 249 -21.25 13.52 -5.47
N PRO A 250 -21.65 14.47 -6.33
CA PRO A 250 -22.47 14.17 -7.50
C PRO A 250 -21.84 13.10 -8.41
N TYR A 251 -22.71 12.33 -9.08
CA TYR A 251 -22.29 11.36 -10.09
C TYR A 251 -22.09 12.02 -11.46
N GLU A 252 -21.45 11.28 -12.37
CA GLU A 252 -21.09 11.71 -13.73
C GLU A 252 -20.22 12.96 -13.73
N GLN A 253 -19.29 13.01 -12.76
CA GLN A 253 -18.28 14.05 -12.62
C GLN A 253 -16.91 13.42 -12.37
N VAL A 254 -15.86 14.19 -12.66
CA VAL A 254 -14.48 13.76 -12.50
C VAL A 254 -13.86 14.41 -11.28
N TYR A 255 -13.17 13.61 -10.48
CA TYR A 255 -12.46 14.07 -9.29
C TYR A 255 -10.98 13.73 -9.38
N THR A 256 -10.15 14.52 -8.71
CA THR A 256 -8.76 14.20 -8.41
C THR A 256 -8.47 14.51 -6.95
N VAL A 257 -7.38 13.97 -6.40
CA VAL A 257 -6.93 14.32 -5.05
C VAL A 257 -5.67 15.15 -5.17
N GLU A 258 -5.70 16.35 -4.62
CA GLU A 258 -4.57 17.27 -4.67
C GLU A 258 -3.31 16.63 -4.08
N ARG A 259 -2.19 16.78 -4.80
CA ARG A 259 -0.85 16.34 -4.38
C ARG A 259 -0.67 14.82 -4.21
N LEU A 260 -1.67 14.01 -4.57
CA LEU A 260 -1.53 12.57 -4.68
C LEU A 260 -0.80 12.21 -5.99
N GLY A 261 0.40 11.65 -5.87
CA GLY A 261 1.26 11.34 -7.02
C GLY A 261 2.49 10.54 -6.62
N ASN A 262 3.18 9.99 -7.63
CA ASN A 262 4.48 9.34 -7.49
C ASN A 262 5.46 9.78 -8.59
N VAL A 263 5.11 9.68 -9.87
CA VAL A 263 5.98 10.09 -10.98
C VAL A 263 5.72 11.56 -11.31
N VAL A 264 6.74 12.42 -11.15
CA VAL A 264 6.65 13.84 -11.51
C VAL A 264 6.46 13.98 -13.02
N GLY A 265 5.36 14.62 -13.43
CA GLY A 265 4.99 14.73 -14.85
C GLY A 265 4.34 13.48 -15.43
N GLY A 266 4.16 12.42 -14.62
CA GLY A 266 3.43 11.22 -15.01
C GLY A 266 1.92 11.43 -15.03
N ARG A 267 1.19 10.35 -15.32
CA ARG A 267 -0.26 10.35 -15.41
C ARG A 267 -0.92 10.85 -14.11
N PRO A 268 -1.81 11.86 -14.19
CA PRO A 268 -2.53 12.36 -13.02
C PRO A 268 -3.62 11.38 -12.59
N VAL A 269 -3.89 11.32 -11.28
CA VAL A 269 -5.02 10.56 -10.74
C VAL A 269 -6.33 11.21 -11.14
N ARG A 270 -7.23 10.44 -11.76
CA ARG A 270 -8.58 10.90 -12.14
C ARG A 270 -9.61 9.82 -11.83
N TYR A 271 -10.73 10.22 -11.26
CA TYR A 271 -11.81 9.31 -10.90
C TYR A 271 -13.12 9.75 -11.52
N LEU A 272 -13.74 8.90 -12.35
CA LEU A 272 -15.13 9.09 -12.78
C LEU A 272 -16.06 8.58 -11.67
N ASN A 273 -16.87 9.46 -11.06
CA ASN A 273 -17.79 9.04 -10.01
C ASN A 273 -19.12 8.55 -10.59
N LEU A 274 -19.54 7.33 -10.26
CA LEU A 274 -20.79 6.72 -10.71
C LEU A 274 -21.54 5.99 -9.57
N PRO A 275 -22.85 5.72 -9.73
CA PRO A 275 -23.59 4.85 -8.81
C PRO A 275 -22.99 3.44 -8.75
N ALA A 276 -23.08 2.79 -7.58
CA ALA A 276 -22.53 1.44 -7.38
C ALA A 276 -23.06 0.41 -8.39
N GLN A 277 -24.31 0.55 -8.82
CA GLN A 277 -24.89 -0.31 -9.86
C GLN A 277 -24.14 -0.21 -11.19
N SER A 278 -23.74 1.00 -11.60
CA SER A 278 -22.97 1.19 -12.84
C SER A 278 -21.60 0.51 -12.78
N LEU A 279 -20.94 0.52 -11.61
CA LEU A 279 -19.68 -0.20 -11.41
C LEU A 279 -19.90 -1.72 -11.57
N LYS A 280 -20.97 -2.27 -10.96
CA LYS A 280 -21.31 -3.69 -11.10
C LYS A 280 -21.59 -4.06 -12.55
N ASP A 281 -22.37 -3.26 -13.26
CA ASP A 281 -22.73 -3.52 -14.66
C ASP A 281 -21.48 -3.53 -15.57
N ILE A 282 -20.53 -2.61 -15.34
CA ILE A 282 -19.25 -2.56 -16.06
C ILE A 282 -18.40 -3.79 -15.71
N ALA A 283 -18.28 -4.13 -14.42
CA ALA A 283 -17.51 -5.29 -13.98
C ALA A 283 -18.08 -6.62 -14.53
N ILE A 284 -19.41 -6.78 -14.58
CA ILE A 284 -20.07 -7.95 -15.20
C ILE A 284 -19.71 -8.02 -16.69
N LYS A 285 -19.83 -6.91 -17.43
CA LYS A 285 -19.48 -6.86 -18.86
C LYS A 285 -18.02 -7.24 -19.10
N MET A 286 -17.11 -6.79 -18.24
CA MET A 286 -15.69 -7.14 -18.31
C MET A 286 -15.49 -8.64 -18.09
N LEU A 287 -16.06 -9.21 -17.02
CA LEU A 287 -15.93 -10.64 -16.71
C LEU A 287 -16.54 -11.52 -17.81
N GLN A 288 -17.70 -11.16 -18.34
CA GLN A 288 -18.33 -11.83 -19.49
C GLN A 288 -17.47 -11.75 -20.77
N ALA A 289 -16.70 -10.67 -20.93
CA ALA A 289 -15.76 -10.49 -22.02
C ALA A 289 -14.37 -11.11 -21.73
N ASP A 290 -14.24 -11.89 -20.66
CA ASP A 290 -13.02 -12.55 -20.22
C ASP A 290 -11.91 -11.60 -19.71
N TYR A 291 -12.31 -10.47 -19.10
CA TYR A 291 -11.42 -9.49 -18.50
C TYR A 291 -11.52 -9.55 -16.97
N PRO A 292 -10.40 -9.77 -16.25
CA PRO A 292 -10.39 -9.54 -14.82
C PRO A 292 -10.55 -8.04 -14.51
N VAL A 293 -11.02 -7.73 -13.30
CA VAL A 293 -11.33 -6.34 -12.90
C VAL A 293 -10.53 -5.98 -11.66
N TRP A 294 -9.60 -5.03 -11.76
CA TRP A 294 -8.96 -4.43 -10.59
C TRP A 294 -10.00 -3.64 -9.80
N PHE A 295 -9.97 -3.73 -8.47
CA PHE A 295 -10.83 -2.92 -7.62
C PHE A 295 -10.17 -2.56 -6.28
N GLY A 296 -10.65 -1.47 -5.68
CA GLY A 296 -10.24 -1.00 -4.36
C GLY A 296 -11.43 -0.92 -3.39
N CYS A 297 -11.21 -1.35 -2.15
CA CYS A 297 -12.26 -1.53 -1.14
C CYS A 297 -11.74 -1.31 0.31
N ASP A 298 -12.65 -1.33 1.28
CA ASP A 298 -12.33 -1.44 2.71
C ASP A 298 -12.35 -2.90 3.16
N VAL A 299 -11.22 -3.62 3.02
CA VAL A 299 -11.18 -5.08 3.24
C VAL A 299 -11.45 -5.49 4.68
N ASP A 300 -11.23 -4.59 5.65
CA ASP A 300 -11.39 -4.90 7.08
C ASP A 300 -12.86 -4.88 7.53
N LYS A 301 -13.77 -4.33 6.72
CA LYS A 301 -15.19 -4.14 7.10
C LYS A 301 -16.02 -5.37 6.76
N SER A 302 -16.64 -5.96 7.78
CA SER A 302 -17.53 -7.12 7.63
C SER A 302 -16.90 -8.27 6.81
N SER A 303 -15.63 -8.57 7.09
CA SER A 303 -14.85 -9.57 6.38
C SER A 303 -14.21 -10.58 7.33
N ASP A 304 -14.23 -11.85 6.93
CA ASP A 304 -13.48 -12.94 7.57
C ASP A 304 -12.51 -13.53 6.57
N MET A 305 -11.35 -12.89 6.47
CA MET A 305 -10.33 -13.26 5.49
C MET A 305 -9.67 -14.61 5.80
N LYS A 306 -9.80 -15.14 7.03
CA LYS A 306 -9.35 -16.50 7.33
C LYS A 306 -10.15 -17.54 6.54
N ASN A 307 -11.47 -17.35 6.43
CA ASN A 307 -12.36 -18.20 5.66
C ASN A 307 -12.66 -17.65 4.26
N GLY A 308 -12.10 -16.50 3.90
CA GLY A 308 -12.28 -15.85 2.61
C GLY A 308 -13.73 -15.44 2.34
N ILE A 309 -14.41 -14.81 3.30
CA ILE A 309 -15.80 -14.33 3.14
C ILE A 309 -15.86 -12.81 3.38
N MET A 310 -16.52 -12.09 2.48
CA MET A 310 -16.85 -10.67 2.59
C MET A 310 -18.36 -10.47 2.42
N ASP A 311 -19.08 -10.35 3.55
CA ASP A 311 -20.54 -10.19 3.58
C ASP A 311 -20.96 -9.22 4.69
N GLN A 312 -21.81 -8.25 4.36
CA GLN A 312 -22.39 -7.33 5.34
C GLN A 312 -23.10 -8.05 6.49
N LYS A 313 -23.71 -9.21 6.20
CA LYS A 313 -24.45 -10.02 7.16
C LYS A 313 -23.57 -11.01 7.91
N LEU A 314 -22.25 -10.95 7.72
CA LEU A 314 -21.31 -11.88 8.32
C LEU A 314 -21.31 -11.81 9.85
N TYR A 315 -21.53 -10.62 10.42
CA TYR A 315 -21.54 -10.40 11.87
C TYR A 315 -22.90 -9.87 12.35
N ASP A 316 -23.56 -10.64 13.21
CA ASP A 316 -24.80 -10.20 13.86
C ASP A 316 -24.51 -9.48 15.19
N TYR A 317 -24.39 -8.17 15.11
CA TYR A 317 -24.17 -7.33 16.29
C TYR A 317 -25.44 -7.13 17.12
N ASP A 318 -26.62 -7.29 16.54
CA ASP A 318 -27.87 -7.03 17.23
C ASP A 318 -28.18 -8.18 18.18
N ASP A 319 -28.11 -9.41 17.68
CA ASP A 319 -28.30 -10.61 18.50
C ASP A 319 -27.25 -10.72 19.61
N ALA A 320 -26.04 -10.22 19.36
CA ALA A 320 -24.94 -10.33 20.31
C ALA A 320 -24.87 -9.21 21.35
N PHE A 321 -25.20 -7.98 20.98
CA PHE A 321 -24.98 -6.81 21.82
C PHE A 321 -26.19 -5.87 21.90
N GLY A 322 -27.31 -6.20 21.25
CA GLY A 322 -28.50 -5.36 21.18
C GLY A 322 -28.27 -4.03 20.45
N THR A 323 -27.33 -3.99 19.50
CA THR A 323 -26.99 -2.77 18.76
C THR A 323 -26.64 -3.04 17.30
N ARG A 324 -26.78 -2.00 16.46
CA ARG A 324 -26.52 -2.07 15.02
C ARG A 324 -25.69 -0.88 14.56
N LEU A 325 -24.80 -1.12 13.59
CA LEU A 325 -24.09 -0.08 12.87
C LEU A 325 -24.99 0.41 11.72
N ARG A 326 -25.49 1.65 11.81
CA ARG A 326 -26.56 2.18 10.92
C ARG A 326 -26.10 3.25 9.93
N MET A 327 -24.83 3.65 9.96
CA MET A 327 -24.31 4.64 9.02
C MET A 327 -24.36 4.08 7.61
N ASP A 328 -24.89 4.85 6.66
CA ASP A 328 -24.72 4.57 5.23
C ASP A 328 -23.29 4.85 4.76
N LYS A 329 -22.99 4.49 3.51
CA LYS A 329 -21.66 4.68 2.93
C LYS A 329 -21.19 6.13 2.93
N ARG A 330 -22.10 7.10 2.68
CA ARG A 330 -21.77 8.53 2.69
C ARG A 330 -21.32 8.97 4.08
N HIS A 331 -22.08 8.62 5.11
CA HIS A 331 -21.76 8.94 6.49
C HIS A 331 -20.43 8.31 6.93
N ARG A 332 -20.18 7.04 6.57
CA ARG A 332 -18.91 6.36 6.90
C ARG A 332 -17.69 7.03 6.27
N LEU A 333 -17.80 7.51 5.02
CA LEU A 333 -16.73 8.26 4.35
C LEU A 333 -16.51 9.64 4.98
N LEU A 334 -17.59 10.35 5.35
CA LEU A 334 -17.50 11.68 5.96
C LEU A 334 -16.95 11.63 7.39
N SER A 335 -17.29 10.59 8.16
CA SER A 335 -16.84 10.43 9.55
C SER A 335 -15.46 9.78 9.66
N GLY A 336 -14.90 9.28 8.56
CA GLY A 336 -13.67 8.48 8.55
C GLY A 336 -13.83 7.08 9.15
N ASP A 337 -15.06 6.54 9.23
CA ASP A 337 -15.27 5.15 9.66
C ASP A 337 -14.84 4.17 8.56
N SER A 338 -14.93 4.54 7.29
CA SER A 338 -14.52 3.70 6.17
C SER A 338 -13.77 4.52 5.12
N CYS A 339 -12.81 3.87 4.47
CA CYS A 339 -12.01 4.39 3.38
C CYS A 339 -11.47 3.22 2.54
N MET A 340 -10.86 3.53 1.41
CA MET A 340 -10.23 2.49 0.61
C MET A 340 -8.91 2.06 1.28
N THR A 341 -8.80 0.78 1.65
CA THR A 341 -7.66 0.24 2.41
C THR A 341 -6.89 -0.85 1.68
N HIS A 342 -7.50 -1.53 0.71
CA HIS A 342 -6.86 -2.65 0.00
C HIS A 342 -7.37 -2.79 -1.45
N ALA A 343 -6.50 -3.27 -2.33
CA ALA A 343 -6.80 -3.54 -3.73
C ALA A 343 -6.66 -5.01 -4.06
N MET A 344 -7.59 -5.51 -4.86
CA MET A 344 -7.69 -6.91 -5.27
C MET A 344 -8.23 -6.98 -6.71
N MET A 345 -8.56 -8.19 -7.18
CA MET A 345 -9.04 -8.41 -8.54
C MET A 345 -10.25 -9.35 -8.57
N PHE A 346 -11.28 -9.02 -9.35
CA PHE A 346 -12.37 -9.96 -9.64
C PHE A 346 -11.97 -10.92 -10.75
N THR A 347 -12.28 -12.21 -10.55
CA THR A 347 -12.06 -13.29 -11.53
C THR A 347 -13.35 -14.01 -11.91
N ALA A 348 -14.43 -13.81 -11.18
CA ALA A 348 -15.74 -14.36 -11.52
C ALA A 348 -16.89 -13.62 -10.85
N VAL A 349 -18.09 -13.82 -11.37
CA VAL A 349 -19.36 -13.39 -10.80
C VAL A 349 -20.40 -14.49 -10.94
N HIS A 350 -21.26 -14.62 -9.94
CA HIS A 350 -22.45 -15.46 -10.02
C HIS A 350 -23.67 -14.58 -10.27
N LEU A 351 -24.32 -14.78 -11.42
CA LEU A 351 -25.53 -14.07 -11.82
C LEU A 351 -26.77 -14.89 -11.50
N ASP A 352 -27.85 -14.24 -11.07
CA ASP A 352 -29.17 -14.87 -10.97
C ASP A 352 -29.82 -15.05 -12.35
N ASP A 353 -30.99 -15.68 -12.40
CA ASP A 353 -31.75 -15.92 -13.65
C ASP A 353 -32.15 -14.62 -14.38
N ARG A 354 -32.05 -13.46 -13.72
CA ARG A 354 -32.33 -12.13 -14.29
C ARG A 354 -31.05 -11.40 -14.70
N GLY A 355 -29.88 -12.05 -14.62
CA GLY A 355 -28.60 -11.47 -14.95
C GLY A 355 -28.02 -10.51 -13.90
N ARG A 356 -28.56 -10.50 -12.68
CA ARG A 356 -28.07 -9.63 -11.59
C ARG A 356 -27.01 -10.34 -10.77
N SER A 357 -25.97 -9.62 -10.35
CA SER A 357 -24.92 -10.16 -9.49
C SER A 357 -25.45 -10.56 -8.11
N VAL A 358 -25.06 -11.75 -7.67
CA VAL A 358 -25.36 -12.29 -6.34
C VAL A 358 -24.11 -12.30 -5.47
N ARG A 359 -22.99 -12.75 -6.04
CA ARG A 359 -21.68 -12.82 -5.38
C ARG A 359 -20.55 -12.81 -6.41
N TRP A 360 -19.36 -12.48 -5.94
CA TRP A 360 -18.17 -12.23 -6.75
C TRP A 360 -16.99 -13.06 -6.23
N ARG A 361 -16.17 -13.58 -7.13
CA ARG A 361 -14.91 -14.24 -6.78
C ARG A 361 -13.77 -13.24 -6.88
N VAL A 362 -13.02 -13.13 -5.79
CA VAL A 362 -11.92 -12.19 -5.64
C VAL A 362 -10.62 -12.97 -5.50
N GLU A 363 -9.63 -12.63 -6.30
CA GLU A 363 -8.25 -13.05 -6.10
C GLU A 363 -7.55 -12.03 -5.21
N ASN A 364 -7.01 -12.50 -4.08
CA ASN A 364 -6.23 -11.68 -3.15
C ASN A 364 -4.72 -11.91 -3.36
N SER A 365 -3.89 -11.08 -2.73
CA SER A 365 -2.43 -11.10 -2.82
C SER A 365 -1.77 -11.51 -1.50
N TRP A 366 -2.38 -12.43 -0.74
CA TRP A 366 -1.86 -12.92 0.55
C TRP A 366 -1.41 -14.38 0.51
N GLY A 367 -1.13 -14.88 -0.69
CA GLY A 367 -0.67 -16.25 -0.93
C GLY A 367 -1.78 -17.31 -0.86
N PRO A 368 -1.46 -18.55 -1.25
CA PRO A 368 -2.42 -19.65 -1.37
C PRO A 368 -2.81 -20.27 -0.02
N GLU A 369 -2.11 -19.96 1.07
CA GLU A 369 -2.38 -20.55 2.39
C GLU A 369 -3.51 -19.86 3.15
N LYS A 370 -3.87 -18.64 2.74
CA LYS A 370 -4.92 -17.83 3.37
C LYS A 370 -6.21 -17.85 2.55
N CYS A 371 -7.32 -17.44 3.18
CA CYS A 371 -8.64 -17.41 2.55
C CYS A 371 -9.03 -18.81 2.00
N ASN A 372 -9.72 -18.86 0.86
CA ASN A 372 -10.03 -20.09 0.14
C ASN A 372 -8.99 -20.33 -0.96
N LYS A 373 -7.80 -20.81 -0.57
CA LYS A 373 -6.64 -20.99 -1.47
C LYS A 373 -6.20 -19.69 -2.16
N GLY A 374 -6.23 -18.58 -1.41
CA GLY A 374 -5.91 -17.24 -1.92
C GLY A 374 -7.10 -16.47 -2.50
N PHE A 375 -8.27 -17.10 -2.60
CA PHE A 375 -9.48 -16.47 -3.10
C PHE A 375 -10.50 -16.17 -2.00
N VAL A 376 -11.36 -15.20 -2.28
CA VAL A 376 -12.38 -14.70 -1.38
C VAL A 376 -13.70 -14.63 -2.13
N VAL A 377 -14.80 -14.99 -1.48
CA VAL A 377 -16.16 -14.78 -1.96
C VAL A 377 -16.70 -13.48 -1.36
N MET A 378 -17.28 -12.65 -2.20
CA MET A 378 -17.82 -11.35 -1.82
C MET A 378 -19.29 -11.26 -2.21
N SER A 379 -20.17 -10.98 -1.26
CA SER A 379 -21.59 -10.77 -1.55
C SER A 379 -21.81 -9.49 -2.38
N ASP A 380 -22.87 -9.46 -3.18
CA ASP A 380 -23.24 -8.28 -3.95
C ASP A 380 -23.62 -7.06 -3.07
N GLY A 381 -24.17 -7.33 -1.88
CA GLY A 381 -24.36 -6.31 -0.86
C GLY A 381 -23.02 -5.68 -0.49
N TRP A 382 -22.04 -6.48 -0.09
CA TRP A 382 -20.73 -5.99 0.34
C TRP A 382 -20.06 -5.10 -0.71
N PHE A 383 -20.14 -5.47 -2.00
CA PHE A 383 -19.72 -4.61 -3.12
C PHE A 383 -20.27 -3.19 -2.97
N SER A 384 -21.58 -3.06 -2.76
CA SER A 384 -22.25 -1.76 -2.74
C SER A 384 -21.74 -0.85 -1.62
N GLU A 385 -21.47 -1.42 -0.45
CA GLU A 385 -21.20 -0.65 0.78
C GLU A 385 -19.71 -0.38 1.03
N TYR A 386 -18.81 -1.30 0.64
CA TYR A 386 -17.39 -1.25 1.01
C TYR A 386 -16.42 -1.29 -0.18
N LEU A 387 -16.90 -1.45 -1.43
CA LEU A 387 -16.08 -1.23 -2.62
C LEU A 387 -16.18 0.22 -3.09
N PHE A 388 -15.05 0.86 -3.38
CA PHE A 388 -15.02 2.27 -3.78
C PHE A 388 -14.62 2.47 -5.22
N GLN A 389 -13.77 1.62 -5.78
CA GLN A 389 -13.18 1.84 -7.10
C GLN A 389 -13.14 0.54 -7.89
N ILE A 390 -13.43 0.62 -9.18
CA ILE A 390 -13.02 -0.36 -10.18
C ILE A 390 -12.18 0.33 -11.26
N VAL A 391 -11.45 -0.45 -12.03
CA VAL A 391 -10.76 0.02 -13.24
C VAL A 391 -11.30 -0.74 -14.44
N ALA A 392 -11.58 0.00 -15.51
CA ALA A 392 -12.07 -0.56 -16.75
C ALA A 392 -11.28 -0.03 -17.96
N PRO A 393 -10.96 -0.89 -18.95
CA PRO A 393 -10.56 -0.42 -20.27
C PRO A 393 -11.62 0.49 -20.86
N ARG A 394 -11.20 1.54 -21.57
CA ARG A 394 -12.08 2.60 -22.05
C ARG A 394 -13.26 2.07 -22.87
N ARG A 395 -13.03 1.03 -23.67
CA ARG A 395 -14.06 0.35 -24.50
C ARG A 395 -15.25 -0.25 -23.73
N PHE A 396 -15.15 -0.44 -22.41
CA PHE A 396 -16.27 -0.94 -21.59
C PHE A 396 -17.14 0.18 -21.01
N VAL A 397 -16.75 1.44 -21.21
CA VAL A 397 -17.41 2.61 -20.65
C VAL A 397 -18.17 3.33 -21.76
N ASN A 398 -19.33 3.88 -21.41
CA ASN A 398 -20.16 4.63 -22.36
C ASN A 398 -19.35 5.82 -22.94
N PRO A 399 -19.34 6.03 -24.29
CA PRO A 399 -18.64 7.15 -24.90
C PRO A 399 -18.94 8.53 -24.30
N HIS A 400 -20.19 8.78 -23.88
CA HIS A 400 -20.55 10.04 -23.21
C HIS A 400 -19.82 10.22 -21.87
N LEU A 401 -19.68 9.14 -21.10
CA LEU A 401 -18.95 9.17 -19.83
C LEU A 401 -17.43 9.29 -20.04
N LEU A 402 -16.91 8.78 -21.16
CA LEU A 402 -15.51 9.00 -21.55
C LEU A 402 -15.25 10.45 -21.92
N ASP A 403 -16.17 11.09 -22.64
CA ASP A 403 -16.09 12.52 -22.94
C ASP A 403 -16.06 13.37 -21.65
N VAL A 404 -16.95 13.05 -20.69
CA VAL A 404 -16.91 13.63 -19.34
C VAL A 404 -15.57 13.36 -18.66
N TYR A 405 -15.05 12.13 -18.73
CA TYR A 405 -13.77 11.78 -18.13
C TYR A 405 -12.60 12.55 -18.72
N ASP A 406 -12.56 12.75 -20.05
CA ASP A 406 -11.43 13.37 -20.72
C ASP A 406 -11.48 14.89 -20.67
N HIS A 407 -12.65 15.45 -20.99
CA HIS A 407 -12.86 16.86 -21.28
C HIS A 407 -13.67 17.60 -20.19
N GLY A 408 -14.30 16.87 -19.27
CA GLY A 408 -15.04 17.45 -18.16
C GLY A 408 -14.16 18.16 -17.14
N HIS A 409 -14.80 19.02 -16.34
CA HIS A 409 -14.13 19.68 -15.22
C HIS A 409 -13.68 18.65 -14.18
N VAL A 410 -12.39 18.69 -13.82
CA VAL A 410 -11.81 17.84 -12.78
C VAL A 410 -11.88 18.59 -11.45
N THR A 411 -12.70 18.11 -10.54
CA THR A 411 -12.88 18.72 -9.21
C THR A 411 -11.73 18.28 -8.29
N PRO A 412 -10.91 19.20 -7.75
CA PRO A 412 -9.87 18.85 -6.80
C PRO A 412 -10.45 18.58 -5.41
N LEU A 413 -10.10 17.44 -4.84
CA LEU A 413 -10.34 17.07 -3.45
C LEU A 413 -9.09 17.35 -2.62
N PRO A 414 -9.23 17.70 -1.32
CA PRO A 414 -8.09 18.04 -0.50
C PRO A 414 -7.13 16.85 -0.33
N PRO A 415 -5.83 17.09 -0.03
CA PRO A 415 -4.82 16.02 0.03
C PRO A 415 -5.14 14.86 0.98
N TRP A 416 -5.90 15.13 2.04
CA TRP A 416 -6.33 14.17 3.07
C TRP A 416 -7.70 13.53 2.80
N ASP A 417 -8.25 13.67 1.59
CA ASP A 417 -9.50 13.01 1.26
C ASP A 417 -9.36 11.48 1.33
N VAL A 418 -10.42 10.80 1.79
CA VAL A 418 -10.46 9.34 1.96
C VAL A 418 -10.28 8.56 0.65
N LEU A 419 -10.55 9.17 -0.51
CA LEU A 419 -10.25 8.57 -1.82
C LEU A 419 -8.75 8.57 -2.13
N GLY A 420 -8.01 9.50 -1.53
CA GLY A 420 -6.56 9.62 -1.71
C GLY A 420 -5.74 8.90 -0.66
N GLN A 421 -6.38 8.27 0.33
CA GLN A 421 -5.66 7.37 1.23
C GLN A 421 -5.08 6.23 0.39
N SER A 422 -3.76 6.27 0.27
CA SER A 422 -2.93 5.20 -0.26
C SER A 422 -3.20 3.96 0.59
N LEU A 423 -3.59 2.87 -0.06
CA LEU A 423 -3.93 1.59 0.56
C LEU A 423 -2.82 1.12 1.51
N PRO A 424 -2.84 1.47 2.81
CA PRO A 424 -1.76 1.13 3.70
C PRO A 424 -1.88 -0.37 4.01
N LEU A 425 -0.86 -0.96 4.63
CA LEU A 425 -1.10 -2.20 5.37
C LEU A 425 -2.30 -1.96 6.29
N SER A 426 -3.39 -2.71 6.04
CA SER A 426 -4.61 -2.77 6.87
C SER A 426 -4.24 -2.61 8.34
N SER A 427 -4.96 -1.72 9.05
CA SER A 427 -5.03 -1.51 10.50
C SER A 427 -4.02 -2.23 11.42
N PRO A 428 -3.51 -1.58 12.49
CA PRO A 428 -2.56 -2.19 13.46
C PRO A 428 -2.95 -3.55 14.05
N ARG A 429 -4.17 -4.06 13.85
CA ARG A 429 -4.55 -5.45 14.17
C ARG A 429 -3.64 -6.52 13.55
N ASN A 430 -3.11 -6.31 12.33
CA ASN A 430 -2.21 -7.29 11.70
C ASN A 430 -0.74 -7.20 12.19
N ARG A 431 -0.38 -6.23 13.04
CA ARG A 431 0.98 -6.14 13.62
C ARG A 431 1.25 -7.17 14.72
N LEU A 432 0.21 -7.73 15.34
CA LEU A 432 0.39 -8.62 16.51
C LEU A 432 0.57 -10.10 16.15
N GLU A 433 0.27 -10.53 14.92
CA GLU A 433 0.40 -11.94 14.52
C GLU A 433 1.74 -12.29 13.86
N GLY A 434 2.60 -11.31 13.56
CA GLY A 434 3.91 -11.54 12.92
C GLY A 434 5.10 -11.72 13.87
N GLY A 435 4.90 -11.63 15.19
CA GLY A 435 6.00 -11.52 16.17
C GLY A 435 6.43 -12.80 16.89
N LEU A 436 5.71 -13.93 16.74
CA LEU A 436 5.99 -15.16 17.48
C LEU A 436 5.87 -16.37 16.57
N GLY A 437 6.90 -16.64 15.77
CA GLY A 437 6.91 -17.75 14.83
C GLY A 437 8.29 -18.19 14.36
N ALA A 438 9.32 -18.07 15.20
CA ALA A 438 10.60 -18.72 14.93
C ALA A 438 10.54 -20.19 15.40
N HIS A 439 9.98 -21.08 14.58
CA HIS A 439 10.10 -22.51 14.80
C HIS A 439 11.51 -22.97 14.42
N ALA A 440 12.36 -23.12 15.43
CA ALA A 440 13.54 -23.96 15.34
C ALA A 440 13.08 -25.42 15.17
N SER A 441 13.42 -25.99 14.03
CA SER A 441 13.29 -27.41 13.73
C SER A 441 14.20 -28.24 14.64
N ARG A 442 13.62 -29.23 15.34
CA ARG A 442 14.36 -30.40 15.86
C ARG A 442 13.56 -31.67 15.60
N PRO A 443 14.24 -32.79 15.27
CA PRO A 443 13.62 -33.96 14.68
C PRO A 443 12.97 -34.87 15.72
N SER A 444 12.00 -35.66 15.22
CA SER A 444 11.27 -36.71 15.92
C SER A 444 12.17 -37.82 16.46
N PHE A 445 11.96 -38.24 17.70
CA PHE A 445 12.21 -39.61 18.15
C PHE A 445 11.14 -40.04 19.16
N GLN A 446 10.60 -41.23 18.91
CA GLN A 446 9.71 -42.02 19.77
C GLN A 446 10.49 -42.54 20.99
N ASP A 447 9.85 -42.57 22.17
CA ASP A 447 9.78 -43.71 23.13
C ASP A 447 9.27 -43.19 24.51
N PRO A 448 8.25 -43.79 25.17
CA PRO A 448 7.70 -43.30 26.43
C PRO A 448 8.24 -44.09 27.62
N ALA A 449 9.29 -43.61 28.28
CA ALA A 449 9.65 -44.07 29.62
C ALA A 449 10.53 -43.06 30.37
N ARG A 450 9.98 -42.56 31.48
CA ARG A 450 10.62 -42.07 32.73
C ARG A 450 10.03 -40.73 33.19
N ARG A 451 9.11 -40.86 34.14
CA ARG A 451 8.81 -39.83 35.14
C ARG A 451 9.96 -39.80 36.17
N GLU A 452 10.32 -38.58 36.56
CA GLU A 452 10.65 -38.10 37.92
C GLU A 452 11.87 -37.18 37.98
N ALA A 453 11.71 -36.15 38.82
CA ALA A 453 12.69 -35.21 39.38
C ALA A 453 13.31 -34.16 38.41
N HIS A 454 12.82 -32.92 38.48
CA HIS A 454 13.50 -31.85 39.23
C HIS A 454 12.74 -30.51 39.08
N PHE A 455 12.15 -30.07 40.20
CA PHE A 455 11.75 -28.69 40.46
C PHE A 455 13.00 -27.84 40.71
N GLY A 456 13.07 -26.62 40.16
CA GLY A 456 14.10 -25.65 40.56
C GLY A 456 14.21 -24.41 39.68
N LEU A 457 13.62 -23.31 40.16
CA LEU A 457 13.99 -21.90 39.96
C LEU A 457 14.22 -21.35 38.53
N ALA A 458 13.26 -20.58 38.02
CA ALA A 458 13.48 -19.27 37.37
C ALA A 458 12.15 -18.60 36.96
N GLN A 459 11.39 -18.08 37.93
CA GLN A 459 10.27 -17.18 37.61
C GLN A 459 9.93 -16.32 38.83
N CYS A 460 10.77 -15.31 39.12
CA CYS A 460 10.47 -14.29 40.13
C CYS A 460 11.36 -13.05 39.98
N THR A 461 11.20 -12.32 38.87
CA THR A 461 11.66 -10.93 38.75
C THR A 461 10.98 -10.32 37.53
N LEU A 462 9.80 -9.72 37.74
CA LEU A 462 9.21 -8.67 36.86
C LEU A 462 7.86 -8.11 37.38
N TYR A 463 7.36 -8.56 38.53
CA TYR A 463 6.09 -8.08 39.10
C TYR A 463 6.21 -7.06 40.24
N SER A 464 7.41 -6.59 40.57
CA SER A 464 7.63 -5.73 41.76
C SER A 464 7.84 -4.24 41.49
N LEU A 465 7.73 -3.76 40.25
CA LEU A 465 7.97 -2.35 39.90
C LEU A 465 6.71 -1.55 39.55
N SER A 466 5.57 -2.20 39.37
CA SER A 466 4.30 -1.54 38.99
C SER A 466 3.45 -1.12 40.20
N LEU A 467 3.75 -1.62 41.40
CA LEU A 467 2.97 -1.38 42.63
C LEU A 467 3.52 -0.26 43.52
N LEU A 468 4.71 0.28 43.23
CA LEU A 468 5.33 1.36 44.02
C LEU A 468 4.98 2.76 43.52
N VAL A 469 4.69 2.91 42.22
CA VAL A 469 4.31 4.21 41.62
C VAL A 469 2.85 4.56 41.91
N LEU A 470 1.97 3.56 42.08
CA LEU A 470 0.55 3.79 42.35
C LEU A 470 0.23 4.13 43.82
N ARG A 471 1.19 4.02 44.75
CA ARG A 471 1.00 4.36 46.18
C ARG A 471 1.49 5.76 46.58
N LEU A 472 2.23 6.45 45.73
CA LEU A 472 2.75 7.80 46.03
C LEU A 472 1.89 8.95 45.46
N GLN A 473 0.82 8.65 44.73
CA GLN A 473 -0.14 9.65 44.20
C GLN A 473 -1.44 9.75 45.01
N LEU A 474 -1.59 9.00 46.11
CA LEU A 474 -2.80 8.98 46.95
C LEU A 474 -2.62 9.57 48.37
N ALA A 475 -1.48 10.20 48.68
CA ALA A 475 -1.29 10.93 49.93
C ALA A 475 -0.99 12.40 49.59
N GLY A 476 -2.04 13.21 49.47
CA GLY A 476 -1.92 14.63 49.19
C GLY A 476 -1.44 15.40 50.41
N GLU A 477 -0.21 15.91 50.37
CA GLU A 477 0.26 17.05 51.18
C GLU A 477 1.33 17.83 50.40
N GLN A 478 1.20 19.16 50.35
CA GLN A 478 2.32 20.07 50.07
C GLN A 478 3.00 20.45 51.39
N PRO A 479 4.28 20.85 51.37
CA PRO A 479 4.51 22.28 51.62
C PRO A 479 5.74 22.92 50.93
N LEU A 480 5.70 24.26 50.97
CA LEU A 480 6.72 25.27 50.66
C LEU A 480 7.97 25.24 51.57
N VAL A 481 9.07 25.85 51.10
CA VAL A 481 9.83 27.00 51.69
C VAL A 481 11.35 26.97 51.38
N GLN A 482 11.85 28.15 51.01
CA GLN A 482 13.24 28.60 50.78
C GLN A 482 14.22 28.37 51.95
N LEU A 483 15.53 28.23 51.67
CA LEU A 483 16.57 29.18 52.13
C LEU A 483 17.98 28.88 51.58
N CYS A 484 18.73 29.98 51.39
CA CYS A 484 20.07 30.16 50.83
C CYS A 484 21.21 29.42 51.56
N VAL A 485 22.41 29.36 50.95
CA VAL A 485 23.64 30.09 51.40
C VAL A 485 24.91 29.65 50.61
N SER A 486 25.58 30.67 50.03
CA SER A 486 27.03 30.89 49.77
C SER A 486 27.92 30.04 48.83
N LEU A 487 28.46 30.76 47.83
CA LEU A 487 29.78 30.69 47.13
C LEU A 487 31.00 30.70 48.11
N PRO A 488 32.32 30.51 47.71
CA PRO A 488 32.95 30.90 46.43
C PRO A 488 34.18 30.11 45.85
N ARG A 489 34.47 30.45 44.57
CA ARG A 489 35.74 30.62 43.78
C ARG A 489 37.11 30.06 44.23
N SER A 490 37.85 29.47 43.26
CA SER A 490 39.20 29.88 42.73
C SER A 490 39.86 28.73 41.90
N THR A 491 40.02 28.79 40.58
CA THR A 491 41.18 29.26 39.75
C THR A 491 42.58 28.66 40.04
N PHE A 492 43.15 27.92 39.06
CA PHE A 492 44.57 27.77 38.63
C PHE A 492 44.55 26.89 37.34
N SER A 493 44.91 27.29 36.10
CA SER A 493 46.21 27.69 35.49
C SER A 493 47.33 26.68 35.81
N SER A 494 48.14 26.06 34.93
CA SER A 494 48.55 26.23 33.52
C SER A 494 49.63 25.17 33.20
N CYS A 495 49.89 24.92 31.90
CA CYS A 495 51.20 24.52 31.30
C CYS A 495 51.75 23.10 31.61
N ALA A 496 52.45 22.37 30.72
CA ALA A 496 52.89 22.58 29.34
C ALA A 496 53.55 21.27 28.80
N ARG A 497 53.82 21.28 27.48
CA ARG A 497 54.93 20.62 26.74
C ARG A 497 54.78 19.13 26.36
N GLU A 498 54.66 18.85 25.06
CA GLU A 498 55.74 18.51 24.07
C GLU A 498 56.05 17.00 24.11
N SER A 499 56.31 16.24 23.04
CA SER A 499 56.44 16.46 21.60
C SER A 499 56.80 15.12 20.93
N LYS A 500 56.52 15.00 19.61
CA LYS A 500 57.26 14.24 18.57
C LYS A 500 57.13 12.70 18.48
N GLU A 501 56.56 12.19 17.37
CA GLU A 501 57.20 11.68 16.10
C GLU A 501 57.22 10.13 16.15
N ARG A 502 56.33 9.39 15.44
CA ARG A 502 56.46 8.80 14.07
C ARG A 502 57.71 7.91 13.85
N PRO A 503 57.74 6.97 12.88
CA PRO A 503 56.88 5.80 12.65
C PRO A 503 57.74 4.53 12.35
N GLU A 504 57.10 3.37 12.14
CA GLU A 504 57.47 2.36 11.13
C GLU A 504 56.26 1.46 10.82
#